data_AF-A0A4P5YSK1-F1
#
_entry.id   AF-A0A4P5YSK1-F1
#
_cell.length_a   1.000
_cell.length_b   1.000
_cell.length_c   1.000
_cell.angle_alpha   90.00
_cell.angle_beta   90.00
_cell.angle_gamma   90.00
#
_symmetry.space_group_name_H-M   'P 1'
#
loop_
_entity.id
_entity.type
_entity.pdbx_description
1 polymer ?
#
loop_
_entity_poly.entity_id
_entity_poly.type
_entity_poly.pdbx_seq_one_letter_code
_entity_poly.pdbx_strand_id
1 'polypeptide(L)' 'MTAAEIIHEIDCLPPTELAEVVRHTKLLEQRRPLSGVELTELARRMLNASDPAEADRLQAALVKGFYGEV' A
#
# COMPACT_ATOMS: atom_id res chain seq x y z
N MET A 1 15.09 3.48 15.02
CA MET A 1 14.28 2.68 14.10
C MET A 1 13.59 3.59 13.10
N THR A 2 14.24 3.82 11.97
CA THR A 2 13.72 4.55 10.80
C THR A 2 13.24 3.55 9.75
N ALA A 3 12.50 4.02 8.72
CA ALA A 3 12.11 3.16 7.61
C ALA A 3 13.33 2.54 6.88
N ALA A 4 14.40 3.32 6.73
CA ALA A 4 15.64 2.85 6.12
C ALA A 4 16.31 1.75 6.95
N GLU A 5 16.33 1.91 8.28
CA GLU A 5 16.85 0.87 9.19
C GLU A 5 16.00 -0.41 9.09
N ILE A 6 14.67 -0.30 9.08
CA ILE A 6 13.78 -1.48 8.97
C ILE A 6 13.98 -2.22 7.65
N ILE A 7 14.12 -1.50 6.53
CA ILE A 7 14.36 -2.11 5.22
C ILE A 7 15.69 -2.87 5.22
N HIS A 8 16.74 -2.25 5.76
CA HIS A 8 18.05 -2.91 5.86
C HIS A 8 17.98 -4.21 6.67
N GLU A 9 17.28 -4.21 7.80
CA GLU A 9 17.08 -5.42 8.61
C GLU A 9 16.33 -6.51 7.82
N ILE A 10 15.24 -6.16 7.10
CA ILE A 10 14.48 -7.10 6.27
C ILE A 10 15.35 -7.71 5.16
N ASP A 11 16.16 -6.89 4.48
CA ASP A 11 17.05 -7.32 3.39
C ASP A 11 18.15 -8.27 3.89
N CYS A 12 18.48 -8.22 5.19
CA CYS A 12 19.50 -9.07 5.81
C CYS A 12 18.94 -10.34 6.46
N LEU A 13 17.62 -10.56 6.42
CA LEU A 13 17.00 -11.72 7.09
C LEU A 13 17.38 -13.05 6.44
N PRO A 14 17.51 -14.14 7.23
CA PRO A 14 17.59 -15.48 6.67
C PRO A 14 16.27 -15.84 5.96
N PRO A 15 16.29 -16.73 4.96
CA PRO A 15 15.11 -17.04 4.14
C PRO A 15 13.86 -17.45 4.94
N THR A 16 14.04 -18.13 6.08
CA THR A 16 12.95 -18.55 6.97
C THR A 16 12.24 -17.39 7.64
N GLU A 17 12.98 -16.35 8.05
CA GLU A 17 12.40 -15.16 8.67
C GLU A 17 11.81 -14.22 7.63
N LEU A 18 12.45 -14.11 6.46
CA LEU A 18 11.87 -13.37 5.33
C LEU A 18 10.52 -13.95 4.91
N ALA A 19 10.36 -15.28 4.94
CA ALA A 19 9.08 -15.93 4.67
C ALA A 19 7.98 -15.52 5.67
N GLU A 20 8.32 -15.29 6.94
CA GLU A 20 7.37 -14.78 7.94
C GLU A 20 7.01 -13.31 7.68
N VAL A 21 7.96 -12.48 7.27
CA VAL A 21 7.67 -11.10 6.84
C VAL A 21 6.69 -11.09 5.67
N VAL A 22 6.91 -11.93 4.65
CA VAL A 22 6.00 -12.06 3.50
C VAL A 22 4.61 -12.56 3.92
N ARG A 23 4.53 -13.49 4.86
CA ARG A 23 3.25 -13.96 5.40
C ARG A 23 2.52 -12.82 6.12
N HIS A 24 3.26 -12.04 6.90
CA HIS A 24 2.72 -10.90 7.62
C HIS A 24 2.19 -9.82 6.67
N THR A 25 2.92 -9.48 5.60
CA THR A 25 2.44 -8.47 4.62
C THR A 25 1.16 -8.91 3.92
N LYS A 26 1.01 -10.20 3.60
CA LYS A 26 -0.27 -10.74 3.07
C LYS A 26 -1.42 -10.62 4.06
N LEU A 27 -1.17 -10.84 5.35
CA LEU A 27 -2.19 -10.63 6.39
C LEU A 27 -2.53 -9.14 6.53
N LEU A 28 -1.56 -8.24 6.38
CA LEU A 28 -1.82 -6.80 6.36
C LEU A 28 -2.69 -6.41 5.16
N GLU A 29 -2.45 -6.98 3.97
CA GLU A 29 -3.29 -6.76 2.79
C GLU A 29 -4.75 -7.17 3.04
N GLN A 30 -4.99 -8.29 3.72
CA GLN A 30 -6.36 -8.73 4.09
C GLN A 30 -7.06 -7.77 5.07
N ARG A 31 -6.29 -6.94 5.79
CA ARG A 31 -6.81 -5.97 6.75
C ARG A 31 -6.91 -4.56 6.17
N ARG A 32 -6.50 -4.34 4.92
CA ARG A 32 -6.63 -3.03 4.27
C ARG A 32 -8.10 -2.68 4.04
N PRO A 33 -8.46 -1.39 4.09
CA PRO A 33 -9.81 -0.94 3.76
C PRO A 33 -10.24 -1.29 2.35
N LEU A 34 -9.32 -1.20 1.37
CA LEU A 34 -9.58 -1.54 -0.02
C LEU A 34 -8.65 -2.67 -0.49
N SER A 35 -9.21 -3.55 -1.33
CA SER A 35 -8.47 -4.59 -2.03
C SER A 35 -7.55 -4.01 -3.11
N GLY A 36 -6.58 -4.81 -3.56
CA GLY A 36 -5.69 -4.42 -4.66
C GLY A 36 -6.42 -4.09 -5.97
N VAL A 37 -7.56 -4.74 -6.24
CA VAL A 37 -8.38 -4.46 -7.42
C VAL A 37 -9.03 -3.08 -7.32
N GLU A 38 -9.62 -2.75 -6.16
CA GLU A 38 -10.25 -1.45 -5.92
C GLU A 38 -9.23 -0.30 -5.95
N LEU A 39 -8.04 -0.54 -5.39
CA LEU A 39 -6.92 0.42 -5.45
C LEU A 39 -6.44 0.65 -6.89
N THR A 40 -6.34 -0.42 -7.68
CA THR A 40 -5.96 -0.32 -9.11
C THR A 40 -7.00 0.47 -9.90
N GLU A 41 -8.28 0.27 -9.61
CA GLU A 41 -9.36 1.02 -10.26
C GLU A 41 -9.33 2.51 -9.89
N LEU A 42 -9.07 2.84 -8.62
CA LEU A 42 -8.88 4.23 -8.20
C LEU A 42 -7.68 4.88 -8.92
N ALA A 43 -6.55 4.16 -9.02
CA ALA A 43 -5.37 4.65 -9.73
C ALA A 43 -5.67 4.89 -11.22
N ARG A 44 -6.38 3.96 -11.87
CA ARG A 44 -6.78 4.08 -13.27
C ARG A 44 -7.69 5.29 -13.50
N ARG A 45 -8.67 5.51 -12.62
CA ARG A 45 -9.56 6.67 -12.69
C ARG A 45 -8.80 7.98 -12.49
N MET A 46 -7.86 8.01 -11.55
CA MET A 46 -7.02 9.18 -11.29
C MET A 46 -6.18 9.56 -12.51
N LEU A 47 -5.56 8.58 -13.17
CA LEU A 47 -4.76 8.81 -14.39
C LEU A 47 -5.59 9.30 -15.59
N ASN A 48 -6.87 8.94 -15.64
CA ASN A 48 -7.78 9.34 -16.72
C ASN A 48 -8.60 10.59 -16.37
N ALA A 49 -8.47 11.13 -15.16
CA ALA A 49 -9.21 12.31 -14.73
C ALA A 49 -8.72 13.55 -15.50
N SER A 50 -9.65 14.24 -16.15
CA SER A 50 -9.36 15.50 -16.85
C SER A 50 -9.42 16.72 -15.92
N ASP A 51 -10.14 16.58 -14.79
CA ASP A 51 -10.21 17.59 -13.74
C ASP A 51 -9.12 17.31 -12.68
N PRO A 52 -8.16 18.23 -12.47
CA PRO A 52 -7.16 18.09 -11.41
C PRO A 52 -7.76 17.91 -10.01
N ALA A 53 -8.90 18.56 -9.71
CA ALA A 53 -9.55 18.43 -8.41
C ALA A 53 -10.21 17.05 -8.22
N GLU A 54 -10.58 16.36 -9.30
CA GLU A 54 -11.00 14.96 -9.25
C GLU A 54 -9.79 14.04 -9.03
N ALA A 55 -8.68 14.29 -9.72
CA ALA A 55 -7.44 13.53 -9.54
C ALA A 55 -6.95 13.59 -8.08
N ASP A 56 -6.94 14.77 -7.45
CA ASP A 56 -6.55 14.95 -6.05
C ASP A 56 -7.46 14.16 -5.09
N ARG A 57 -8.76 14.16 -5.34
CA ARG A 57 -9.73 13.39 -4.54
C ARG A 57 -9.52 11.88 -4.68
N LEU A 58 -9.24 11.41 -5.89
CA LEU A 58 -8.94 10.01 -6.15
C LEU A 58 -7.61 9.59 -5.52
N GLN A 59 -6.59 10.47 -5.52
CA GLN A 59 -5.34 10.25 -4.82
C GLN A 59 -5.56 10.11 -3.31
N ALA A 60 -6.33 11.02 -2.70
CA ALA A 60 -6.66 10.95 -1.28
C ALA A 60 -7.43 9.67 -0.92
N ALA A 61 -8.38 9.25 -1.77
CA ALA A 61 -9.11 8.00 -1.60
C ALA A 61 -8.19 6.77 -1.74
N LEU A 62 -7.23 6.80 -2.66
CA LEU A 62 -6.25 5.72 -2.84
C LEU A 62 -5.31 5.61 -1.63
N VAL A 63 -4.81 6.73 -1.12
CA VAL A 63 -3.97 6.76 0.09
C VAL A 63 -4.76 6.22 1.30
N LYS A 64 -5.99 6.71 1.53
CA LYS A 64 -6.85 6.22 2.62
C LYS A 64 -7.19 4.73 2.46
N GLY A 65 -7.46 4.28 1.24
CA GLY A 65 -7.78 2.88 0.95
C GLY A 65 -6.60 1.94 1.17
N PHE A 66 -5.37 2.41 0.96
CA PHE A 66 -4.15 1.62 1.14
C PHE A 66 -3.68 1.61 2.61
N TYR A 67 -3.63 2.77 3.26
CA TYR A 67 -3.03 2.94 4.59
C TYR A 67 -4.04 2.89 5.74
N GLY A 68 -5.35 3.05 5.48
CA GLY A 68 -6.35 3.22 6.55
C GLY A 68 -6.67 4.69 6.84
N GLU A 69 -7.43 4.93 7.91
CA GLU A 69 -7.52 6.28 8.48
C GLU A 69 -6.17 6.61 9.13
N VAL A 70 -5.53 7.64 8.59
CA VAL A 70 -4.26 8.19 9.08
C VAL A 70 -4.55 9.27 10.12
#